data_AF-A0A3D4AMH8-F1
#
_entry.id   AF-A0A3D4AMH8-F1
#
_cell.length_a   1.000
_cell.length_b   1.000
_cell.length_c   1.000
_cell.angle_alpha   90.00
_cell.angle_beta   90.00
_cell.angle_gamma   90.00
#
_symmetry.space_group_name_H-M   'P 1'
#
loop_
_entity.id
_entity.type
_entity.pdbx_description
1 polymer ?
#
loop_
_entity_poly.entity_id
_entity_poly.type
_entity_poly.pdbx_seq_one_letter_code
_entity_poly.pdbx_strand_id
1 'polypeptide(L)' 'MSENLSIYNRIKEALLPDGTLPEDFVLRQLPEQGLRFADGAIDGTVRYHMGPTKNPDISALTLVLEMASQE' A
#
# COMPACT_ATOMS: atom_id res chain seq x y z
N MET A 1 10.80 -23.22 -9.97
CA MET A 1 10.63 -23.14 -8.51
C MET A 1 10.84 -21.69 -8.11
N SER A 2 9.80 -20.85 -8.22
CA SER A 2 9.89 -19.45 -7.79
C SER A 2 9.69 -19.43 -6.28
N GLU A 3 10.77 -19.44 -5.51
CA GLU A 3 10.67 -19.20 -4.08
C GLU A 3 9.95 -17.87 -3.84
N ASN A 4 9.00 -17.85 -2.90
CA ASN A 4 8.29 -16.65 -2.47
C ASN A 4 9.25 -15.72 -1.72
N LEU A 5 10.19 -15.11 -2.43
CA LEU A 5 11.04 -14.06 -1.88
C LEU A 5 10.13 -12.92 -1.39
N SER A 6 10.41 -12.46 -0.17
CA SER A 6 9.76 -11.27 0.36
C SER A 6 9.95 -10.09 -0.60
N ILE A 7 9.02 -9.14 -0.61
CA ILE A 7 9.12 -7.93 -1.45
C ILE A 7 10.46 -7.23 -1.21
N TYR A 8 10.92 -7.18 0.04
CA TYR A 8 12.21 -6.59 0.40
C TYR A 8 13.38 -7.27 -0.33
N ASN A 9 13.49 -8.60 -0.29
CA ASN A 9 14.59 -9.30 -0.96
C ASN A 9 14.53 -9.10 -2.48
N ARG A 10 13.33 -9.09 -3.06
CA ARG A 10 13.16 -8.86 -4.51
C ARG A 10 13.62 -7.48 -4.95
N ILE A 11 13.35 -6.45 -4.15
CA ILE A 11 13.86 -5.10 -4.42
C ILE A 11 15.37 -5.09 -4.26
N LYS A 12 15.88 -5.62 -3.15
CA LYS A 12 17.32 -5.61 -2.83
C LYS A 12 18.16 -6.29 -3.92
N GLU A 13 17.69 -7.41 -4.45
CA GLU A 13 18.37 -8.16 -5.51
C GLU A 13 18.30 -7.48 -6.88
N ALA A 14 17.26 -6.67 -7.13
CA ALA A 14 17.07 -5.98 -8.40
C ALA A 14 17.76 -4.62 -8.48
N LEU A 15 18.29 -4.09 -7.37
CA LEU A 15 18.95 -2.79 -7.35
C LEU A 15 20.18 -2.75 -8.28
N LEU A 16 20.23 -1.71 -9.09
CA LEU A 16 21.40 -1.36 -9.88
C LEU A 16 22.50 -0.77 -8.98
N PRO A 17 23.77 -0.72 -9.45
CA PRO A 17 24.89 -0.21 -8.66
C PRO A 17 24.73 1.24 -8.18
N ASP A 18 23.89 2.03 -8.84
CA ASP A 18 23.55 3.41 -8.47
C ASP A 18 22.39 3.51 -7.46
N GLY A 19 21.84 2.38 -7.02
CA GLY A 19 20.72 2.30 -6.10
C GLY A 19 19.34 2.51 -6.75
N THR A 20 19.27 2.55 -8.08
CA THR A 20 17.99 2.61 -8.81
C THR A 20 17.47 1.21 -9.12
N LEU A 21 16.18 1.12 -9.49
CA LEU A 21 15.59 -0.12 -10.00
C LEU A 21 15.58 -0.08 -11.54
N PRO A 22 15.71 -1.23 -12.22
CA PRO A 22 15.52 -1.35 -13.65
C PRO A 22 14.15 -0.80 -14.08
N GLU A 23 14.08 -0.21 -15.27
CA GLU A 23 12.87 0.43 -15.79
C GLU A 23 11.71 -0.56 -15.99
N ASP A 24 12.04 -1.83 -16.25
CA ASP A 24 11.10 -2.94 -16.43
C ASP A 24 10.83 -3.73 -15.13
N PHE A 25 11.33 -3.28 -13.98
CA PHE A 25 11.11 -3.97 -12.72
C PHE A 25 9.64 -3.95 -12.29
N VAL A 26 9.08 -5.13 -12.06
CA VAL A 26 7.70 -5.31 -11.60
C VAL A 26 7.63 -6.05 -10.26
N LEU A 27 6.99 -5.40 -9.27
CA LEU A 27 6.82 -5.94 -7.91
C LEU A 27 5.93 -7.19 -7.87
N ARG A 28 5.01 -7.38 -8.80
CA ARG A 28 4.22 -8.61 -8.96
C ARG A 28 3.92 -8.76 -10.44
N GLN A 29 3.90 -10.01 -10.92
CA GLN A 29 3.06 -10.30 -12.08
C GLN A 29 1.62 -9.97 -11.66
N LEU A 30 0.91 -9.14 -12.43
CA LEU A 30 -0.52 -8.95 -12.18
C LEU A 30 -1.16 -10.35 -12.13
N PRO A 31 -2.06 -10.63 -11.17
CA PRO A 31 -2.84 -11.85 -11.24
C PRO A 31 -3.52 -11.88 -12.61
N GLU A 32 -3.48 -13.01 -13.33
CA GLU A 32 -4.21 -13.18 -14.60
C GLU A 32 -5.70 -12.85 -14.48
N GLN A 33 -6.23 -12.81 -13.26
CA GLN A 33 -7.65 -12.63 -12.94
C GLN A 33 -7.85 -11.50 -11.93
N GLY A 34 -7.82 -10.26 -12.45
CA GLY A 34 -8.34 -9.07 -11.78
C GLY A 34 -7.51 -8.55 -10.60
N LEU A 35 -7.65 -7.24 -10.32
CA LEU A 35 -7.07 -6.63 -9.13
C LEU A 35 -7.69 -7.24 -7.88
N ARG A 36 -6.95 -8.10 -7.16
CA ARG A 36 -7.27 -8.45 -5.78
C ARG A 36 -6.68 -7.40 -4.85
N PHE A 37 -7.51 -6.46 -4.43
CA PHE A 37 -7.20 -5.59 -3.31
C PHE A 37 -7.18 -6.41 -2.01
N ALA A 38 -6.24 -6.12 -1.12
CA ALA A 38 -6.33 -6.62 0.26
C ALA A 38 -7.58 -6.00 0.92
N ASP A 39 -8.22 -6.69 1.87
CA ASP A 39 -9.48 -6.24 2.49
C ASP A 39 -9.41 -4.80 3.03
N GLY A 40 -8.26 -4.38 3.59
CA GLY A 40 -8.04 -3.00 4.04
C GLY A 40 -7.98 -1.93 2.91
N ALA A 41 -7.60 -2.32 1.69
CA ALA A 41 -7.56 -1.44 0.52
C ALA A 41 -8.93 -1.31 -0.16
N ILE A 42 -9.82 -2.29 0.04
CA ILE A 42 -11.22 -2.21 -0.37
C ILE A 42 -11.95 -1.14 0.46
N ASP A 43 -11.76 -1.13 1.79
CA ASP A 43 -12.38 -0.12 2.67
C ASP A 43 -11.92 1.30 2.31
N GLY A 44 -10.61 1.50 2.12
CA GLY A 44 -10.07 2.81 1.73
C GLY A 44 -10.62 3.33 0.39
N THR A 45 -10.71 2.47 -0.63
CA THR A 45 -11.16 2.86 -1.97
C THR A 45 -12.66 3.16 -2.01
N VAL A 46 -13.46 2.32 -1.34
CA VAL A 46 -14.93 2.49 -1.24
C VAL A 46 -15.28 3.72 -0.41
N ARG A 47 -14.62 3.97 0.72
CA ARG A 47 -14.84 5.18 1.52
C ARG A 47 -14.49 6.45 0.75
N TYR A 48 -13.37 6.45 0.02
CA TYR A 48 -12.92 7.66 -0.69
C TYR A 48 -13.80 8.00 -1.91
N HIS A 49 -14.26 7.00 -2.67
CA HIS A 49 -14.99 7.24 -3.93
C HIS A 49 -16.52 7.12 -3.81
N MET A 50 -17.03 6.35 -2.84
CA MET A 50 -18.47 6.02 -2.73
C MET A 50 -19.08 6.39 -1.38
N GLY A 51 -18.28 6.87 -0.41
CA GLY A 51 -18.79 7.31 0.89
C GLY A 51 -19.62 8.60 0.76
N PRO A 52 -20.81 8.68 1.39
CA PRO A 52 -21.49 9.96 1.50
C PRO A 52 -20.73 10.76 2.54
N THR A 53 -20.00 11.79 2.15
CA THR A 53 -19.84 13.01 2.97
C THR A 53 -18.91 14.00 2.30
N LYS A 54 -19.47 15.17 1.97
CA LYS A 54 -18.69 16.39 1.68
C LYS A 54 -17.93 16.91 2.92
N ASN A 55 -18.10 16.27 4.09
CA ASN A 55 -17.43 16.54 5.37
C ASN A 55 -17.35 15.23 6.20
N PRO A 56 -16.28 14.44 6.10
CA PRO A 56 -16.09 13.29 6.99
C PRO A 56 -15.85 13.79 8.42
N ASP A 57 -16.51 13.17 9.40
CA ASP A 57 -16.18 13.37 10.81
C ASP A 57 -14.83 12.71 11.10
N ILE A 58 -13.83 13.54 11.40
CA ILE A 58 -12.45 13.13 11.65
C ILE A 58 -12.06 13.22 13.13
N SER A 59 -12.99 13.52 14.04
CA SER A 59 -12.68 13.77 15.46
C SER A 59 -11.97 12.60 16.14
N ALA A 60 -12.34 11.36 15.78
CA ALA A 60 -11.68 10.17 16.30
C ALA A 60 -10.21 10.05 15.85
N LEU A 61 -9.89 10.48 14.62
CA LEU A 61 -8.53 10.47 14.08
C LEU A 61 -7.66 11.53 14.78
N THR A 62 -8.23 12.72 15.01
CA THR A 62 -7.57 13.82 15.73
C THR A 62 -7.21 13.42 17.16
N LEU A 63 -8.13 12.77 17.88
CA LEU A 63 -7.88 12.30 19.25
C LEU A 63 -6.69 11.34 19.33
N VAL A 64 -6.58 10.40 18.40
CA VAL A 64 -5.47 9.43 18.35
C VAL A 64 -4.13 10.13 18.09
N LEU A 65 -4.11 11.12 17.19
CA LEU A 65 -2.91 11.90 16.92
C LEU A 65 -2.48 12.75 18.12
N GLU A 66 -3.43 13.35 18.83
CA GLU A 66 -3.15 14.09 20.06
C GLU A 66 -2.54 13.17 21.11
N MET A 67 -3.14 12.00 21.35
CA MET A 67 -2.60 11.02 22.30
C MET A 67 -1.19 10.56 21.93
N ALA A 68 -0.92 10.29 20.66
CA ALA A 68 0.39 9.86 20.18
C ALA A 68 1.45 10.98 20.20
N SER A 69 1.04 12.25 20.25
CA SER A 69 1.95 13.41 20.33
C SER A 69 2.41 13.74 21.75
N GLN A 70 1.84 13.09 22.76
CA GLN A 70 2.17 13.30 24.18
C GLN A 70 3.23 12.31 24.70
N GLU A 71 3.85 11.51 23.82
CA GLU A 71 4.97 10.61 24.13
C GLU A 71 6.34 11.22 23.81
#